data_AF-A0A7S0EAI9-F1
#
_entry.id   AF-A0A7S0EAI9-F1
#
_cell.length_a   1.000
_cell.length_b   1.000
_cell.length_c   1.000
_cell.angle_alpha   90.00
_cell.angle_beta   90.00
_cell.angle_gamma   90.00
#
_symmetry.space_group_name_H-M   'P 1'
#
loop_
_entity.id
_entity.type
_entity.pdbx_description
1 polymer ?
#
loop_
_entity_poly.entity_id
_entity_poly.type
_entity_poly.pdbx_seq_one_letter_code
_entity_poly.pdbx_strand_id
1 'polypeptide(L)'
;RLGGICFSVTFLCPGCLEVYAGISELVYGQAIDSVYWLVLAFVALVTGLLLVFWEENFLKFLPFNALLTHCAINFHYFFVVRRNEFQILPSGSILLLCWLGVQALRFLAIRRAWRGIADDLEHYNEIWQRLASSEETRRQLEELRDKILAGPETWRQGAIYQLQGDQHRHSTSMLERLVRQDARRIACLDQLYSQAMLLELPFLRKVKELARRWGGLVQEQREEEEGEVRWVRYEGDEMPHRPGWARLKGFDRSIEKLCRSYKGEVWRLLDVVRQSIVLESVEELRRCLQGVREDEEVVILRVKNRLDPGYSSQQSGAYRDLCLSVRLDNEETRRLGLSLHVCELQLSLKDYKSWAMHSDGHKRYVAYRNTRGE
;
A
#
# COMPACT_ATOMS: atom_id res chain seq x y z
N ARG A 1 -1.28 -11.17 20.85
CA ARG A 1 -0.81 -10.36 22.02
C ARG A 1 -0.36 -11.23 23.19
N LEU A 2 -1.21 -12.09 23.77
CA LEU A 2 -0.81 -12.95 24.91
C LEU A 2 0.45 -13.79 24.62
N GLY A 3 0.53 -14.44 23.45
CA GLY A 3 1.72 -15.21 23.06
C GLY A 3 3.02 -14.38 23.00
N GLY A 4 2.95 -13.13 22.52
CA GLY A 4 4.10 -12.22 22.51
C GLY A 4 4.53 -11.81 23.92
N ILE A 5 3.57 -11.56 24.82
CA ILE A 5 3.84 -11.30 26.24
C ILE A 5 4.51 -12.52 26.88
N CYS A 6 3.95 -13.72 26.72
CA CYS A 6 4.55 -14.94 27.27
C CYS A 6 5.96 -15.20 26.71
N PHE A 7 6.18 -14.98 25.42
CA PHE A 7 7.50 -15.15 24.81
C PHE A 7 8.50 -14.10 25.31
N SER A 8 8.06 -12.87 25.62
CA SER A 8 8.93 -11.82 26.17
C SER A 8 9.53 -12.17 27.53
N VAL A 9 8.83 -13.00 28.32
CA VAL A 9 9.32 -13.49 29.62
C VAL A 9 10.63 -14.27 29.47
N THR A 10 10.84 -14.94 28.33
CA THR A 10 12.10 -15.66 28.05
C THR A 10 13.32 -14.75 27.94
N PHE A 11 13.11 -13.45 27.76
CA PHE A 11 14.17 -12.42 27.75
C PHE A 11 14.16 -11.57 29.03
N LEU A 12 12.98 -11.19 29.51
CA LEU A 12 12.86 -10.33 30.70
C LEU A 12 13.33 -11.01 31.98
N CYS A 13 12.99 -12.29 32.19
CA CYS A 13 13.41 -13.00 33.40
C CYS A 13 14.93 -13.19 33.47
N PRO A 14 15.62 -13.72 32.43
CA PRO A 14 17.08 -13.75 32.41
C PRO A 14 17.68 -12.37 32.57
N GLY A 15 17.16 -11.35 31.87
CA GLY A 15 17.65 -9.98 31.98
C GLY A 15 17.62 -9.45 33.42
N CYS A 16 16.53 -9.67 34.16
CA CYS A 16 16.45 -9.28 35.58
C CYS A 16 17.44 -10.05 36.46
N LEU A 17 17.64 -11.35 36.21
CA LEU A 17 18.62 -12.17 36.94
C LEU A 17 20.05 -11.72 36.64
N GLU A 18 20.35 -11.34 35.40
CA GLU A 18 21.64 -10.81 34.96
C GLU A 18 21.90 -9.42 35.56
N VAL A 19 20.89 -8.56 35.70
CA VAL A 19 21.02 -7.30 36.49
C VAL A 19 21.42 -7.62 37.92
N TYR A 20 20.73 -8.56 38.57
CA TYR A 20 21.03 -8.95 39.95
C TYR A 20 22.46 -9.50 40.09
N ALA A 21 22.89 -10.37 39.16
CA ALA A 21 24.25 -10.88 39.13
C ALA A 21 25.29 -9.76 38.96
N GLY A 22 25.05 -8.83 38.03
CA GLY A 22 25.94 -7.68 37.81
C GLY A 22 26.07 -6.78 39.03
N ILE A 23 24.96 -6.48 39.72
CA ILE A 23 24.98 -5.72 40.98
C ILE A 23 25.73 -6.48 42.07
N SER A 24 25.51 -7.79 42.19
CA SER A 24 26.20 -8.64 43.15
C SER A 24 27.72 -8.61 42.93
N GLU A 25 28.19 -8.82 41.70
CA GLU A 25 29.62 -8.77 41.39
C GLU A 25 30.25 -7.40 41.67
N LEU A 26 29.50 -6.32 41.41
CA LEU A 26 29.94 -4.97 41.73
C LEU A 26 30.12 -4.78 43.25
N VAL A 27 29.23 -5.34 44.07
CA VAL A 27 29.31 -5.30 45.54
C VAL A 27 30.52 -6.09 46.06
N TYR A 28 30.88 -7.21 45.42
CA TYR A 28 32.05 -8.01 45.79
C TYR A 28 33.38 -7.49 45.20
N GLY A 29 33.37 -6.34 44.51
CA GLY A 29 34.58 -5.71 43.96
C GLY A 29 35.05 -6.30 42.63
N GLN A 30 34.24 -7.14 41.97
CA GLN A 30 34.53 -7.72 40.65
C GLN A 30 33.97 -6.83 39.54
N ALA A 31 34.56 -5.63 39.38
CA ALA A 31 34.04 -4.60 38.48
C ALA A 31 33.95 -5.07 37.01
N ILE A 32 34.90 -5.87 36.51
CA ILE A 32 34.89 -6.32 35.11
C ILE A 32 33.78 -7.35 34.87
N ASP A 33 33.55 -8.28 35.82
CA ASP A 33 32.45 -9.24 35.77
C ASP A 33 31.09 -8.53 35.81
N SER A 34 30.97 -7.45 36.59
CA SER A 34 29.73 -6.65 36.63
C SER A 34 29.37 -6.05 35.27
N VAL A 35 30.35 -5.58 34.49
CA VAL A 35 30.11 -5.00 33.15
C VAL A 35 29.56 -6.05 32.19
N TYR A 36 30.12 -7.26 32.22
CA TYR A 36 29.63 -8.37 31.39
C TYR A 36 28.16 -8.69 31.66
N TRP A 37 27.80 -8.89 32.93
CA TRP A 37 26.43 -9.21 33.33
C TRP A 37 25.44 -8.08 33.01
N LEU A 38 25.84 -6.82 33.25
CA LEU A 38 24.98 -5.67 32.95
C LEU A 38 24.74 -5.49 31.43
N VAL A 39 25.73 -5.79 30.58
CA VAL A 39 25.56 -5.74 29.12
C VAL A 39 24.59 -6.83 28.65
N LEU A 40 24.75 -8.07 29.14
CA LEU A 40 23.81 -9.15 28.82
C LEU A 40 22.39 -8.79 29.27
N ALA A 41 22.26 -8.31 30.51
CA ALA A 41 20.99 -7.88 31.09
C ALA A 41 20.30 -6.82 30.24
N PHE A 42 21.05 -5.80 29.83
CA PHE A 42 20.54 -4.71 29.00
C PHE A 42 20.00 -5.25 27.67
N VAL A 43 20.77 -6.09 26.98
CA VAL A 43 20.37 -6.66 25.68
C VAL A 43 19.13 -7.55 25.82
N ALA A 44 19.07 -8.38 26.87
CA ALA A 44 17.91 -9.23 27.17
C ALA A 44 16.66 -8.39 27.48
N LEU A 45 16.77 -7.39 28.35
CA LEU A 45 15.66 -6.50 28.71
C LEU A 45 15.15 -5.70 27.51
N VAL A 46 16.04 -5.10 26.73
CA VAL A 46 15.67 -4.35 25.50
C VAL A 46 14.96 -5.28 24.52
N THR A 47 15.43 -6.51 24.36
CA THR A 47 14.80 -7.49 23.46
C THR A 47 13.39 -7.87 23.93
N GLY A 48 13.21 -8.10 25.24
CA GLY A 48 11.90 -8.35 25.83
C GLY A 48 10.94 -7.17 25.68
N LEU A 49 11.41 -5.94 25.93
CA LEU A 49 10.63 -4.72 25.77
C LEU A 49 10.25 -4.44 24.32
N LEU A 50 11.18 -4.64 23.38
CA LEU A 50 10.90 -4.52 21.95
C LEU A 50 9.80 -5.49 21.51
N LEU A 51 9.82 -6.73 22.01
CA LEU A 51 8.78 -7.70 21.67
C LEU A 51 7.39 -7.29 22.18
N VAL A 52 7.29 -6.66 23.37
CA VAL A 52 6.01 -6.23 23.96
C VAL A 52 5.49 -4.95 23.33
N PHE A 53 6.35 -3.95 23.17
CA PHE A 53 5.94 -2.61 22.80
C PHE A 53 6.14 -2.29 21.32
N TRP A 54 7.16 -2.85 20.67
CA TRP A 54 7.57 -2.55 19.29
C TRP A 54 7.90 -3.81 18.48
N GLU A 55 6.93 -4.72 18.37
CA GLU A 55 7.05 -6.01 17.68
C GLU A 55 7.65 -5.89 16.26
N GLU A 56 7.34 -4.81 15.53
CA GLU A 56 7.85 -4.53 14.19
C GLU A 56 9.38 -4.32 14.10
N ASN A 57 10.03 -4.04 15.24
CA ASN A 57 11.48 -3.84 15.33
C ASN A 57 12.21 -5.04 15.97
N PHE A 58 11.48 -5.98 16.57
CA PHE A 58 12.06 -7.16 17.22
C PHE A 58 12.97 -7.96 16.27
N LEU A 59 12.44 -8.38 15.11
CA LEU A 59 13.23 -9.15 14.13
C LEU A 59 14.43 -8.37 13.57
N LYS A 60 14.34 -7.04 13.49
CA LYS A 60 15.45 -6.20 13.01
C LYS A 60 16.57 -6.09 14.04
N PHE A 61 16.25 -6.24 15.33
CA PHE A 61 17.17 -6.13 16.45
C PHE A 61 17.96 -7.43 16.72
N LEU A 62 17.45 -8.60 16.30
CA LEU A 62 18.09 -9.89 16.58
C LEU A 62 19.59 -9.98 16.18
N PRO A 63 20.03 -9.50 14.99
CA PRO A 63 21.45 -9.53 14.64
C PRO A 63 22.31 -8.66 15.57
N PHE A 64 21.77 -7.53 16.02
CA PHE A 64 22.46 -6.63 16.95
C PHE A 64 22.55 -7.26 18.34
N ASN A 65 21.47 -7.86 18.85
CA ASN A 65 21.49 -8.64 20.09
C ASN A 65 22.56 -9.75 20.02
N ALA A 66 22.55 -10.55 18.95
CA ALA A 66 23.54 -11.60 18.76
C ALA A 66 24.97 -11.03 18.75
N LEU A 67 25.23 -9.95 18.00
CA LEU A 67 26.56 -9.35 17.97
C LEU A 67 27.01 -8.87 19.36
N LEU A 68 26.15 -8.17 20.09
CA LEU A 68 26.47 -7.63 21.41
C LEU A 68 26.74 -8.72 22.44
N THR A 69 25.96 -9.81 22.42
CA THR A 69 26.18 -10.96 23.31
C THR A 69 27.50 -11.67 23.01
N HIS A 70 27.87 -11.83 21.73
CA HIS A 70 29.18 -12.36 21.34
C HIS A 70 30.33 -11.41 21.72
N CYS A 71 30.17 -10.10 21.56
CA CYS A 71 31.17 -9.12 21.99
C CYS A 71 31.35 -9.15 23.52
N ALA A 72 30.27 -9.19 24.29
CA ALA A 72 30.30 -9.23 25.75
C ALA A 72 31.04 -10.46 26.27
N ILE A 73 30.70 -11.67 25.78
CA ILE A 73 31.35 -12.90 26.23
C ILE A 73 32.82 -12.97 25.84
N ASN A 74 33.18 -12.56 24.62
CA ASN A 74 34.58 -12.60 24.18
C ASN A 74 35.43 -11.54 24.89
N PHE A 75 34.86 -10.37 25.18
CA PHE A 75 35.51 -9.36 26.02
C PHE A 75 35.77 -9.91 27.42
N HIS A 76 34.78 -10.54 28.04
CA HIS A 76 34.90 -11.16 29.36
C HIS A 76 35.97 -12.26 29.38
N TYR A 77 35.95 -13.19 28.42
CA TYR A 77 36.94 -14.27 28.33
C TYR A 77 38.36 -13.76 28.12
N PHE A 78 38.52 -12.72 27.30
CA PHE A 78 39.83 -12.14 27.01
C PHE A 78 40.41 -11.42 28.23
N PHE A 79 39.62 -10.56 28.88
CA PHE A 79 40.12 -9.69 29.96
C PHE A 79 40.08 -10.34 31.35
N VAL A 80 39.05 -11.12 31.66
CA VAL A 80 38.83 -11.74 32.98
C VAL A 80 39.46 -13.13 33.03
N VAL A 81 39.04 -14.02 32.12
CA VAL A 81 39.49 -15.42 32.11
C VAL A 81 40.91 -15.56 31.55
N ARG A 82 41.42 -14.52 30.86
CA ARG A 82 42.72 -14.50 30.17
C ARG A 82 42.89 -15.66 29.17
N ARG A 83 41.79 -16.02 28.50
CA ARG A 83 41.80 -17.00 27.40
C ARG A 83 41.63 -16.28 26.07
N ASN A 84 42.47 -16.64 25.10
CA ASN A 84 42.40 -16.13 23.73
C ASN A 84 41.51 -16.97 22.81
N GLU A 85 40.72 -17.89 23.39
CA GLU A 85 39.80 -18.74 22.64
C GLU A 85 38.49 -18.01 22.41
N PHE A 86 38.12 -17.84 21.14
CA PHE A 86 36.85 -17.25 20.77
C PHE A 86 35.68 -18.11 21.26
N GLN A 87 34.79 -17.52 22.06
CA GLN A 87 33.62 -18.19 22.59
C GLN A 87 32.38 -17.87 21.77
N ILE A 88 31.58 -18.90 21.51
CA ILE A 88 30.29 -18.80 20.84
C ILE A 88 29.21 -19.01 21.89
N LEU A 89 28.43 -17.97 22.19
CA LEU A 89 27.32 -18.09 23.14
C LEU A 89 26.09 -18.68 22.43
N PRO A 90 25.62 -19.89 22.82
CA PRO A 90 24.57 -20.58 22.08
C PRO A 90 23.26 -19.78 21.93
N SER A 91 22.88 -19.00 22.95
CA SER A 91 21.64 -18.19 22.91
C SER A 91 21.67 -17.14 21.80
N GLY A 92 22.76 -16.37 21.69
CA GLY A 92 22.95 -15.39 20.62
C GLY A 92 23.01 -16.04 19.24
N SER A 93 23.68 -17.19 19.12
CA SER A 93 23.79 -17.92 17.85
C SER A 93 22.45 -18.49 17.39
N ILE A 94 21.64 -19.04 18.31
CA ILE A 94 20.29 -19.55 17.99
C ILE A 94 19.42 -18.42 17.46
N LEU A 95 19.41 -17.24 18.10
CA LEU A 95 18.63 -16.09 17.64
C LEU A 95 19.09 -15.61 16.25
N LEU A 96 20.39 -15.59 16.00
CA LEU A 96 20.94 -15.25 14.68
C LEU A 96 20.53 -16.26 13.60
N LEU A 97 20.59 -17.56 13.92
CA LEU A 97 20.15 -18.63 13.01
C LEU A 97 18.64 -18.55 12.72
N CYS A 98 17.82 -18.28 13.74
CA CYS A 98 16.39 -18.04 13.56
C CYS A 98 16.15 -16.84 12.64
N TRP A 99 16.87 -15.73 12.85
CA TRP A 99 16.79 -14.56 11.99
C TRP A 99 17.18 -14.89 10.54
N LEU A 100 18.32 -15.55 10.32
CA LEU A 100 18.75 -16.00 9.00
C LEU A 100 17.72 -16.92 8.34
N GLY A 101 17.15 -17.86 9.10
CA GLY A 101 16.08 -18.74 8.64
C GLY A 101 14.84 -17.98 8.17
N VAL A 102 14.38 -16.98 8.94
CA VAL A 102 13.27 -16.11 8.55
C VAL A 102 13.61 -15.31 7.28
N GLN A 103 14.83 -14.76 7.17
CA GLN A 103 15.25 -14.04 5.96
C GLN A 103 15.30 -14.97 4.73
N ALA A 104 15.82 -16.18 4.88
CA ALA A 104 15.86 -17.18 3.81
C ALA A 104 14.45 -17.59 3.37
N LEU A 105 13.56 -17.89 4.31
CA LEU A 105 12.16 -18.20 4.01
C LEU A 105 11.45 -17.04 3.32
N ARG A 106 11.67 -15.80 3.79
CA ARG A 106 11.14 -14.59 3.14
C ARG A 106 11.67 -14.44 1.72
N PHE A 107 12.97 -14.64 1.51
CA PHE A 107 13.58 -14.58 0.19
C PHE A 107 12.98 -15.63 -0.76
N LEU A 108 12.83 -16.87 -0.30
CA LEU A 108 12.19 -17.95 -1.06
C LEU A 108 10.72 -17.63 -1.39
N ALA A 109 9.98 -17.05 -0.44
CA ALA A 109 8.60 -16.63 -0.63
C ALA A 109 8.50 -15.51 -1.70
N ILE A 110 9.35 -14.48 -1.62
CA ILE A 110 9.42 -13.41 -2.63
C ILE A 110 9.79 -13.99 -4.01
N ARG A 111 10.77 -14.89 -4.08
CA ARG A 111 11.15 -15.55 -5.34
C ARG A 111 10.02 -16.42 -5.90
N ARG A 112 9.26 -17.09 -5.05
CA ARG A 112 8.06 -17.85 -5.46
C ARG A 112 6.96 -16.92 -5.96
N ALA A 113 6.75 -15.79 -5.29
CA ALA A 113 5.78 -14.78 -5.71
C ALA A 113 6.12 -14.27 -7.12
N TRP A 114 7.38 -13.88 -7.36
CA TRP A 114 7.82 -13.41 -8.68
C TRP A 114 7.62 -14.45 -9.78
N ARG A 115 7.94 -15.72 -9.51
CA ARG A 115 7.65 -16.81 -10.46
C ARG A 115 6.15 -16.93 -10.76
N GLY A 116 5.29 -16.67 -9.78
CA GLY A 116 3.84 -16.72 -9.96
C GLY A 116 3.25 -15.62 -10.85
N ILE A 117 4.02 -14.59 -11.20
CA ILE A 117 3.61 -13.51 -12.12
C ILE A 117 4.62 -13.32 -13.26
N ALA A 118 5.46 -14.31 -13.54
CA ALA A 118 6.50 -14.19 -14.56
C ALA A 118 5.88 -13.95 -15.96
N ASP A 119 4.85 -14.74 -16.30
CA ASP A 119 4.15 -14.61 -17.57
C ASP A 119 3.42 -13.27 -17.70
N ASP A 120 2.83 -12.79 -16.59
CA ASP A 120 2.22 -11.45 -16.55
C ASP A 120 3.28 -10.36 -16.77
N LEU A 121 4.44 -10.50 -16.13
CA LEU A 121 5.54 -9.56 -16.23
C LEU A 121 6.06 -9.48 -17.67
N GLU A 122 6.29 -10.63 -18.30
CA GLU A 122 6.73 -10.73 -19.69
C GLU A 122 5.71 -10.05 -20.61
N HIS A 123 4.44 -10.43 -20.52
CA HIS A 123 3.39 -9.89 -21.36
C HIS A 123 3.21 -8.37 -21.19
N TYR A 124 3.18 -7.86 -19.96
CA TYR A 124 3.07 -6.42 -19.73
C TYR A 124 4.31 -5.64 -20.19
N ASN A 125 5.49 -6.26 -20.15
CA ASN A 125 6.71 -5.66 -20.69
C ASN A 125 6.69 -5.66 -22.22
N GLU A 126 6.18 -6.70 -22.87
CA GLU A 126 5.97 -6.72 -24.33
C GLU A 126 4.98 -5.63 -24.76
N ILE A 127 3.84 -5.49 -24.07
CA ILE A 127 2.90 -4.38 -24.30
C ILE A 127 3.63 -3.05 -24.15
N TRP A 128 4.39 -2.86 -23.06
CA TRP A 128 5.12 -1.62 -22.83
C TRP A 128 6.16 -1.34 -23.91
N GLN A 129 6.93 -2.33 -24.35
CA GLN A 129 7.93 -2.20 -25.40
C GLN A 129 7.29 -1.84 -26.74
N ARG A 130 6.16 -2.48 -27.10
CA ARG A 130 5.40 -2.14 -28.31
C ARG A 130 4.83 -0.73 -28.26
N LEU A 131 4.35 -0.28 -27.10
CA LEU A 131 3.88 1.10 -26.91
C LEU A 131 5.04 2.09 -27.00
N ALA A 132 6.17 1.81 -26.36
CA ALA A 132 7.32 2.71 -26.27
C ALA A 132 8.20 2.73 -27.53
N SER A 133 8.08 1.74 -28.42
CA SER A 133 8.85 1.70 -29.68
C SER A 133 8.34 2.70 -30.72
N SER A 134 7.07 3.11 -30.62
CA SER A 134 6.51 4.17 -31.44
C SER A 134 6.96 5.54 -30.91
N GLU A 135 7.69 6.28 -31.73
CA GLU A 135 8.16 7.63 -31.39
C GLU A 135 6.99 8.58 -31.05
N GLU A 136 5.88 8.44 -31.75
CA GLU A 136 4.68 9.23 -31.48
C GLU A 136 4.08 8.90 -30.11
N THR A 137 3.97 7.61 -29.77
CA THR A 137 3.47 7.19 -28.45
C THR A 137 4.42 7.64 -27.33
N ARG A 138 5.74 7.56 -27.55
CA ARG A 138 6.76 8.03 -26.60
C ARG A 138 6.61 9.52 -26.33
N ARG A 139 6.47 10.34 -27.38
CA ARG A 139 6.19 11.77 -27.27
C ARG A 139 4.89 12.02 -26.50
N GLN A 140 3.84 11.25 -26.79
CA GLN A 140 2.57 11.36 -26.07
C GLN A 140 2.69 11.05 -24.57
N LEU A 141 3.50 10.05 -24.20
CA LEU A 141 3.78 9.68 -22.81
C LEU A 141 4.61 10.74 -22.07
N GLU A 142 5.61 11.33 -22.73
CA GLU A 142 6.41 12.44 -22.20
C GLU A 142 5.54 13.68 -21.95
N GLU A 143 4.74 14.07 -22.95
CA GLU A 143 3.79 15.17 -22.80
C GLU A 143 2.71 14.88 -21.72
N LEU A 144 2.28 13.62 -21.54
CA LEU A 144 1.38 13.22 -20.46
C LEU A 144 2.04 13.42 -19.09
N ARG A 145 3.30 13.00 -18.94
CA ARG A 145 4.09 13.24 -17.73
C ARG A 145 4.20 14.74 -17.45
N ASP A 146 4.55 15.53 -18.46
CA ASP A 146 4.78 16.96 -18.30
C ASP A 146 3.48 17.71 -17.95
N LYS A 147 2.33 17.31 -18.54
CA LYS A 147 1.01 17.82 -18.14
C LYS A 147 0.67 17.52 -16.68
N ILE A 148 1.00 16.33 -16.18
CA ILE A 148 0.76 15.95 -14.78
C ILE A 148 1.71 16.72 -13.85
N LEU A 149 2.97 16.91 -14.25
CA LEU A 149 3.94 17.71 -13.51
C LEU A 149 3.58 19.20 -13.46
N ALA A 150 2.99 19.74 -14.52
CA ALA A 150 2.49 21.12 -14.59
C ALA A 150 1.14 21.31 -13.88
N GLY A 151 0.48 20.23 -13.45
CA GLY A 151 -0.75 20.29 -12.68
C GLY A 151 -0.55 20.87 -11.26
N PRO A 152 -1.65 21.10 -10.52
CA PRO A 152 -1.60 21.52 -9.12
C PRO A 152 -0.68 20.63 -8.29
N GLU A 153 0.04 21.19 -7.33
CA GLU A 153 0.98 20.44 -6.49
C GLU A 153 0.31 19.28 -5.74
N THR A 154 -0.98 19.42 -5.42
CA THR A 154 -1.84 18.38 -4.82
C THR A 154 -1.85 17.08 -5.63
N TRP A 155 -1.72 17.16 -6.96
CA TRP A 155 -1.65 15.98 -7.82
C TRP A 155 -0.43 15.11 -7.52
N ARG A 156 0.70 15.75 -7.15
CA ARG A 156 2.03 15.13 -7.02
C ARG A 156 2.31 14.64 -5.60
N GLN A 157 1.98 15.43 -4.58
CA GLN A 157 2.39 15.15 -3.20
C GLN A 157 1.74 13.89 -2.61
N GLY A 158 0.69 13.37 -3.23
CA GLY A 158 0.06 12.10 -2.83
C GLY A 158 -0.58 12.10 -1.44
N ALA A 159 -0.50 13.22 -0.73
CA ALA A 159 -1.19 13.52 0.50
C ALA A 159 -2.64 13.82 0.18
N ILE A 160 -3.41 12.76 -0.09
CA ILE A 160 -4.86 12.86 -0.09
C ILE A 160 -5.25 12.91 1.38
N TYR A 161 -5.26 14.12 1.92
CA TYR A 161 -6.05 14.39 3.09
C TYR A 161 -7.50 14.27 2.61
N GLN A 162 -8.21 13.19 2.96
CA GLN A 162 -9.64 13.36 3.22
C GLN A 162 -9.67 14.46 4.28
N LEU A 163 -10.00 15.68 3.83
CA LEU A 163 -9.72 16.93 4.51
C LEU A 163 -9.89 16.76 6.02
N GLN A 164 -8.77 16.65 6.74
CA GLN A 164 -8.77 17.07 8.12
C GLN A 164 -8.94 18.58 8.00
N GLY A 165 -10.19 19.04 8.10
CA GLY A 165 -10.55 20.41 7.81
C GLY A 165 -9.91 21.35 8.81
N ASP A 166 -8.66 21.74 8.59
CA ASP A 166 -7.96 22.88 9.18
C ASP A 166 -6.63 22.96 8.42
N GLN A 167 -6.47 23.86 7.46
CA GLN A 167 -5.66 25.06 7.70
C GLN A 167 -5.78 26.13 6.59
N HIS A 168 -6.95 26.34 5.98
CA HIS A 168 -7.19 27.58 5.24
C HIS A 168 -8.18 28.48 5.98
N ARG A 169 -7.59 29.36 6.78
CA ARG A 169 -8.20 30.57 7.33
C ARG A 169 -8.60 31.46 6.16
N HIS A 170 -9.90 31.66 5.95
CA HIS A 170 -10.53 32.97 6.19
C HIS A 170 -12.04 32.89 5.92
N SER A 171 -12.79 33.27 6.96
CA SER A 171 -14.20 33.68 6.96
C SER A 171 -15.25 32.62 6.61
N THR A 172 -15.76 31.91 7.63
CA THR A 172 -17.09 31.32 7.60
C THR A 172 -17.72 31.26 9.00
N SER A 173 -19.05 31.40 9.05
CA SER A 173 -19.86 31.68 10.25
C SER A 173 -19.78 30.62 11.36
N MET A 174 -20.17 30.99 12.59
CA MET A 174 -20.19 30.11 13.77
C MET A 174 -21.04 28.84 13.56
N LEU A 175 -22.14 28.95 12.80
CA LEU A 175 -22.99 27.81 12.45
C LEU A 175 -22.24 26.82 11.52
N GLU A 176 -21.41 27.34 10.63
CA GLU A 176 -20.59 26.53 9.72
C GLU A 176 -19.44 25.84 10.45
N ARG A 177 -18.93 26.41 11.56
CA ARG A 177 -17.99 25.72 12.45
C ARG A 177 -18.64 24.57 13.22
N LEU A 178 -19.88 24.75 13.69
CA LEU A 178 -20.64 23.72 14.39
C LEU A 178 -21.02 22.56 13.45
N VAL A 179 -21.48 22.85 12.23
CA VAL A 179 -21.76 21.82 11.21
C VAL A 179 -20.48 21.14 10.70
N ARG A 180 -19.35 21.87 10.62
CA ARG A 180 -18.04 21.29 10.26
C ARG A 180 -17.37 20.50 11.38
N GLN A 181 -17.81 20.59 12.63
CA GLN A 181 -17.20 19.85 13.74
C GLN A 181 -17.71 18.40 13.83
N ASP A 182 -18.95 18.12 13.43
CA ASP A 182 -19.51 16.75 13.48
C ASP A 182 -19.21 15.89 12.24
N ALA A 183 -18.91 16.48 11.09
CA ALA A 183 -18.60 15.73 9.85
C ALA A 183 -17.16 15.17 9.77
N ARG A 184 -16.36 15.28 10.84
CA ARG A 184 -14.90 15.43 10.70
C ARG A 184 -14.03 14.19 10.61
N ARG A 185 -14.50 12.97 10.83
CA ARG A 185 -13.74 11.76 10.46
C ARG A 185 -14.70 10.62 10.16
N ILE A 186 -14.51 9.98 9.02
CA ILE A 186 -15.05 8.64 8.80
C ILE A 186 -14.41 7.75 9.88
N ALA A 187 -15.17 7.49 10.94
CA ALA A 187 -14.66 6.90 12.18
C ALA A 187 -14.63 5.37 12.09
N CYS A 188 -15.57 4.80 11.35
CA CYS A 188 -15.72 3.38 11.17
C CYS A 188 -15.97 3.02 9.70
N LEU A 189 -15.75 1.75 9.38
CA LEU A 189 -15.93 1.21 8.04
C LEU A 189 -17.39 1.28 7.60
N ASP A 190 -18.34 1.08 8.51
CA ASP A 190 -19.77 1.13 8.20
C ASP A 190 -20.19 2.52 7.68
N GLN A 191 -19.71 3.59 8.33
CA GLN A 191 -19.95 4.96 7.87
C GLN A 191 -19.37 5.20 6.47
N LEU A 192 -18.17 4.68 6.17
CA LEU A 192 -17.57 4.77 4.85
C LEU A 192 -18.44 4.09 3.79
N TYR A 193 -18.96 2.89 4.11
CA TYR A 193 -19.78 2.11 3.20
C TYR A 193 -21.18 2.70 3.01
N SER A 194 -21.79 3.26 4.06
CA SER A 194 -23.06 3.98 3.93
C SER A 194 -22.93 5.14 2.94
N GLN A 195 -21.83 5.92 3.02
CA GLN A 195 -21.54 6.96 2.04
C GLN A 195 -21.29 6.39 0.63
N ALA A 196 -20.52 5.31 0.54
CA ALA A 196 -20.17 4.68 -0.73
C ALA A 196 -21.40 4.15 -1.47
N MET A 197 -22.36 3.55 -0.76
CA MET A 197 -23.61 3.04 -1.35
C MET A 197 -24.45 4.16 -1.99
N LEU A 198 -24.50 5.34 -1.36
CA LEU A 198 -25.21 6.49 -1.91
C LEU A 198 -24.47 7.12 -3.10
N LEU A 199 -23.14 7.01 -3.13
CA LEU A 199 -22.29 7.62 -4.15
C LEU A 199 -22.04 6.73 -5.38
N GLU A 200 -22.19 5.40 -5.25
CA GLU A 200 -21.89 4.44 -6.33
C GLU A 200 -22.58 4.80 -7.64
N LEU A 201 -23.90 5.04 -7.60
CA LEU A 201 -24.69 5.34 -8.80
C LEU A 201 -24.41 6.74 -9.39
N PRO A 202 -24.37 7.84 -8.62
CA PRO A 202 -23.94 9.15 -9.14
C PRO A 202 -22.55 9.09 -9.80
N PHE A 203 -21.59 8.43 -9.16
CA PHE A 203 -20.24 8.33 -9.70
C PHE A 203 -20.20 7.48 -10.97
N LEU A 204 -20.88 6.34 -11.01
CA LEU A 204 -20.97 5.51 -12.22
C LEU A 204 -21.64 6.27 -13.38
N ARG A 205 -22.70 7.05 -13.13
CA ARG A 205 -23.33 7.90 -14.16
C ARG A 205 -22.34 8.89 -14.76
N LYS A 206 -21.58 9.60 -13.92
CA LYS A 206 -20.55 10.53 -14.39
C LYS A 206 -19.44 9.82 -15.18
N VAL A 207 -19.00 8.64 -14.73
CA VAL A 207 -17.97 7.86 -15.45
C VAL A 207 -18.49 7.36 -16.81
N LYS A 208 -19.75 6.93 -16.90
CA LYS A 208 -20.40 6.57 -18.17
C LYS A 208 -20.46 7.77 -19.12
N GLU A 209 -20.79 8.95 -18.62
CA GLU A 209 -20.79 10.20 -19.41
C GLU A 209 -19.39 10.49 -19.97
N LEU A 210 -18.36 10.45 -19.13
CA LEU A 210 -16.96 10.66 -19.52
C LEU A 210 -16.51 9.60 -20.53
N ALA A 211 -16.82 8.33 -20.29
CA ALA A 211 -16.50 7.24 -21.22
C ALA A 211 -17.15 7.47 -22.59
N ARG A 212 -18.44 7.82 -22.63
CA ARG A 212 -19.15 8.11 -23.89
C ARG A 212 -18.50 9.28 -24.64
N ARG A 213 -18.19 10.37 -23.93
CA ARG A 213 -17.62 11.59 -24.52
C ARG A 213 -16.21 11.37 -25.06
N TRP A 214 -15.39 10.56 -24.39
CA TRP A 214 -13.96 10.42 -24.68
C TRP A 214 -13.58 9.08 -25.30
N GLY A 215 -14.56 8.34 -25.84
CA GLY A 215 -14.31 7.10 -26.60
C GLY A 215 -13.95 5.89 -25.74
N GLY A 216 -14.37 5.89 -24.47
CA GLY A 216 -14.19 4.79 -23.55
C GLY A 216 -14.83 3.49 -24.05
N LEU A 217 -14.16 2.38 -23.74
CA LEU A 217 -14.54 1.03 -24.12
C LEU A 217 -15.20 0.32 -22.94
N VAL A 218 -16.18 -0.51 -23.24
CA VAL A 218 -16.82 -1.43 -22.30
C VAL A 218 -16.70 -2.85 -22.82
N GLN A 219 -16.71 -3.80 -21.89
CA GLN A 219 -16.71 -5.21 -22.24
C GLN A 219 -18.09 -5.58 -22.82
N GLU A 220 -18.08 -6.26 -23.96
CA GLU A 220 -19.28 -6.85 -24.52
C GLU A 220 -19.70 -8.07 -23.67
N GLN A 221 -20.99 -8.18 -23.36
CA GLN A 221 -21.51 -9.25 -22.53
C GLN A 221 -21.32 -10.58 -23.27
N ARG A 222 -20.52 -11.50 -22.70
CA ARG A 222 -20.29 -12.81 -23.29
C ARG A 222 -21.62 -13.58 -23.35
N GLU A 223 -21.97 -14.04 -24.55
CA GLU A 223 -22.65 -15.33 -24.69
C GLU A 223 -21.58 -16.42 -24.49
N GLU A 224 -21.95 -17.47 -23.78
CA GLU A 224 -21.09 -18.47 -23.17
C GLU A 224 -20.14 -19.14 -24.18
N GLU A 225 -18.84 -18.78 -24.21
CA GLU A 225 -17.72 -19.67 -24.57
C GLU A 225 -16.36 -18.95 -24.42
N GLU A 226 -15.29 -19.74 -24.21
CA GLU A 226 -13.92 -19.32 -23.91
C GLU A 226 -13.27 -18.53 -25.08
N GLY A 227 -13.55 -17.23 -25.15
CA GLY A 227 -12.99 -16.33 -26.16
C GLY A 227 -12.41 -15.03 -25.60
N GLU A 228 -11.46 -14.46 -26.32
CA GLU A 228 -10.85 -13.14 -26.10
C GLU A 228 -11.86 -12.07 -25.63
N VAL A 229 -11.46 -11.18 -24.71
CA VAL A 229 -12.36 -10.13 -24.19
C VAL A 229 -12.62 -9.12 -25.31
N ARG A 230 -13.84 -9.12 -25.86
CA ARG A 230 -14.27 -8.13 -26.85
C ARG A 230 -14.62 -6.81 -26.18
N TRP A 231 -13.95 -5.75 -26.63
CA TRP A 231 -14.17 -4.39 -26.19
C TRP A 231 -14.90 -3.60 -27.27
N VAL A 232 -15.98 -2.94 -26.88
CA VAL A 232 -16.80 -2.10 -27.78
C VAL A 232 -16.87 -0.68 -27.24
N ARG A 233 -16.98 0.31 -28.13
CA ARG A 233 -17.12 1.71 -27.73
C ARG A 233 -18.43 1.91 -26.97
N TYR A 234 -18.38 2.68 -25.89
CA TYR A 234 -19.56 2.96 -25.08
C TYR A 234 -20.41 4.08 -25.71
N GLU A 235 -21.58 3.73 -26.22
CA GLU A 235 -22.48 4.67 -26.91
C GLU A 235 -23.62 5.22 -26.04
N GLY A 236 -23.69 4.82 -24.75
CA GLY A 236 -24.66 5.39 -23.79
C GLY A 236 -25.88 4.54 -23.49
N ASP A 237 -25.81 3.23 -23.71
CA ASP A 237 -26.93 2.32 -23.45
C ASP A 237 -27.27 2.26 -21.94
N GLU A 238 -28.57 2.26 -21.61
CA GLU A 238 -29.11 2.49 -20.26
C GLU A 238 -28.92 1.33 -19.29
N MET A 239 -28.46 0.16 -19.77
CA MET A 239 -28.27 -1.03 -18.95
C MET A 239 -27.38 -0.71 -17.72
N PRO A 240 -27.92 -0.80 -16.49
CA PRO A 240 -27.17 -0.45 -15.27
C PRO A 240 -26.01 -1.39 -14.99
N HIS A 241 -26.07 -2.62 -15.52
CA HIS A 241 -25.19 -3.73 -15.13
C HIS A 241 -24.55 -4.41 -16.33
N ARG A 242 -23.77 -3.66 -17.12
CA ARG A 242 -22.85 -4.30 -18.07
C ARG A 242 -21.66 -4.92 -17.30
N PRO A 243 -21.21 -6.13 -17.68
CA PRO A 243 -19.92 -6.63 -17.23
C PRO A 243 -18.84 -5.61 -17.59
N GLY A 244 -17.96 -5.28 -16.64
CA GLY A 244 -16.87 -4.30 -16.83
C GLY A 244 -16.94 -3.09 -15.89
N TRP A 245 -18.13 -2.71 -15.41
CA TRP A 245 -18.24 -1.69 -14.35
C TRP A 245 -17.91 -2.30 -12.99
N ALA A 246 -17.12 -1.58 -12.19
CA ALA A 246 -16.74 -2.07 -10.88
C ALA A 246 -17.89 -1.86 -9.90
N ARG A 247 -18.16 -2.90 -9.10
CA ARG A 247 -18.99 -2.80 -7.90
C ARG A 247 -18.18 -2.18 -6.76
N LEU A 248 -18.88 -1.76 -5.71
CA LEU A 248 -18.26 -1.47 -4.42
C LEU A 248 -17.26 -2.56 -4.03
N LYS A 249 -16.13 -2.11 -3.50
CA LYS A 249 -15.11 -3.02 -2.96
C LYS A 249 -15.71 -3.90 -1.87
N GLY A 250 -15.43 -5.20 -1.89
CA GLY A 250 -15.88 -6.11 -0.83
C GLY A 250 -15.32 -5.74 0.54
N PHE A 251 -16.15 -5.90 1.58
CA PHE A 251 -15.84 -5.53 2.96
C PHE A 251 -14.56 -6.21 3.49
N ASP A 252 -14.41 -7.52 3.28
CA ASP A 252 -13.23 -8.27 3.71
C ASP A 252 -11.94 -7.74 3.06
N ARG A 253 -11.97 -7.46 1.76
CA ARG A 253 -10.83 -6.85 1.04
C ARG A 253 -10.50 -5.45 1.53
N SER A 254 -11.48 -4.71 2.03
CA SER A 254 -11.28 -3.40 2.62
C SER A 254 -10.60 -3.51 3.98
N ILE A 255 -11.03 -4.45 4.83
CA ILE A 255 -10.36 -4.77 6.11
C ILE A 255 -8.91 -5.20 5.88
N GLU A 256 -8.68 -6.13 4.96
CA GLU A 256 -7.33 -6.59 4.61
C GLU A 256 -6.42 -5.42 4.22
N LYS A 257 -6.91 -4.51 3.34
CA LYS A 257 -6.13 -3.35 2.90
C LYS A 257 -5.91 -2.36 4.05
N LEU A 258 -6.89 -2.16 4.93
CA LEU A 258 -6.78 -1.26 6.08
C LEU A 258 -5.72 -1.74 7.07
N CYS A 259 -5.78 -3.00 7.48
CA CYS A 259 -4.83 -3.58 8.41
C CYS A 259 -3.40 -3.51 7.87
N ARG A 260 -3.24 -3.80 6.57
CA ARG A 260 -1.94 -3.96 5.94
C ARG A 260 -1.29 -2.66 5.50
N SER A 261 -2.06 -1.76 4.89
CA SER A 261 -1.51 -0.56 4.22
C SER A 261 -1.80 0.74 4.96
N TYR A 262 -2.82 0.75 5.84
CA TYR A 262 -3.31 1.97 6.48
C TYR A 262 -3.34 1.93 8.00
N LYS A 263 -2.78 0.87 8.63
CA LYS A 263 -2.74 0.70 10.09
C LYS A 263 -4.13 0.84 10.75
N GLY A 264 -5.18 0.42 10.04
CA GLY A 264 -6.57 0.53 10.49
C GLY A 264 -7.24 1.90 10.30
N GLU A 265 -6.55 2.89 9.73
CA GLU A 265 -7.10 4.23 9.51
C GLU A 265 -8.10 4.25 8.33
N VAL A 266 -9.40 4.13 8.64
CA VAL A 266 -10.50 3.98 7.67
C VAL A 266 -10.53 5.08 6.60
N TRP A 267 -10.30 6.33 7.00
CA TRP A 267 -10.32 7.49 6.10
C TRP A 267 -9.23 7.46 5.00
N ARG A 268 -8.23 6.57 5.10
CA ARG A 268 -7.23 6.36 4.03
C ARG A 268 -7.68 5.38 2.96
N LEU A 269 -8.84 4.75 3.12
CA LEU A 269 -9.39 3.82 2.14
C LEU A 269 -10.20 4.56 1.08
N LEU A 270 -9.52 4.93 0.00
CA LEU A 270 -10.05 5.82 -1.05
C LEU A 270 -10.62 5.09 -2.28
N ASP A 271 -10.61 3.75 -2.26
CA ASP A 271 -10.99 2.91 -3.39
C ASP A 271 -12.20 2.01 -3.08
N VAL A 272 -13.08 2.46 -2.18
CA VAL A 272 -14.36 1.76 -1.92
C VAL A 272 -15.29 1.94 -3.11
N VAL A 273 -15.51 3.20 -3.52
CA VAL A 273 -16.14 3.56 -4.79
C VAL A 273 -15.03 3.72 -5.83
N ARG A 274 -15.07 2.89 -6.88
CA ARG A 274 -14.04 2.88 -7.90
C ARG A 274 -14.63 2.55 -9.26
N GLN A 275 -14.09 3.12 -10.32
CA GLN A 275 -14.43 2.79 -11.69
C GLN A 275 -13.21 2.84 -12.60
N SER A 276 -13.34 2.26 -13.79
CA SER A 276 -12.28 2.24 -14.79
C SER A 276 -12.85 2.62 -16.16
N ILE A 277 -12.15 3.49 -16.87
CA ILE A 277 -12.39 3.78 -18.29
C ILE A 277 -11.26 3.12 -19.08
N VAL A 278 -11.63 2.23 -19.99
CA VAL A 278 -10.68 1.52 -20.86
C VAL A 278 -10.60 2.27 -22.18
N LEU A 279 -9.41 2.50 -22.69
CA LEU A 279 -9.16 3.34 -23.87
C LEU A 279 -8.27 2.59 -24.85
N GLU A 280 -8.42 2.85 -26.15
CA GLU A 280 -7.68 2.12 -27.18
C GLU A 280 -6.23 2.59 -27.27
N SER A 281 -5.98 3.90 -27.04
CA SER A 281 -4.66 4.51 -27.25
C SER A 281 -4.26 5.50 -26.16
N VAL A 282 -2.96 5.83 -26.09
CA VAL A 282 -2.42 6.86 -25.18
C VAL A 282 -3.00 8.24 -25.50
N GLU A 283 -3.27 8.54 -26.78
CA GLU A 283 -3.88 9.81 -27.17
C GLU A 283 -5.33 9.93 -26.69
N GLU A 284 -6.14 8.87 -26.80
CA GLU A 284 -7.48 8.85 -26.19
C GLU A 284 -7.40 9.02 -24.66
N LEU A 285 -6.42 8.38 -24.00
CA LEU A 285 -6.21 8.54 -22.56
C LEU A 285 -5.87 9.97 -22.16
N ARG A 286 -5.01 10.64 -22.93
CA ARG A 286 -4.68 12.06 -22.70
C ARG A 286 -5.88 12.98 -22.89
N ARG A 287 -6.67 12.76 -23.94
CA ARG A 287 -7.91 13.51 -24.19
C ARG A 287 -8.92 13.29 -23.07
N CYS A 288 -9.09 12.05 -22.62
CA CYS A 288 -9.94 11.71 -21.48
C CYS A 288 -9.47 12.41 -20.20
N LEU A 289 -8.17 12.38 -19.87
CA LEU A 289 -7.62 13.09 -18.71
C LEU A 289 -7.89 14.60 -18.78
N GLN A 290 -7.69 15.21 -19.96
CA GLN A 290 -7.99 16.64 -20.16
C GLN A 290 -9.48 16.92 -19.95
N GLY A 291 -10.35 16.07 -20.48
CA GLY A 291 -11.78 16.17 -20.25
C GLY A 291 -12.20 16.04 -18.80
N VAL A 292 -11.58 15.12 -18.03
CA VAL A 292 -11.82 15.00 -16.58
C VAL A 292 -11.35 16.25 -15.84
N ARG A 293 -10.25 16.87 -16.29
CA ARG A 293 -9.72 18.12 -15.70
C ARG A 293 -10.64 19.32 -15.96
N GLU A 294 -11.29 19.35 -17.12
CA GLU A 294 -12.19 20.43 -17.54
C GLU A 294 -13.63 20.25 -17.04
N ASP A 295 -13.98 19.07 -16.53
CA ASP A 295 -15.31 18.78 -15.99
C ASP A 295 -15.51 19.48 -14.62
N GLU A 296 -16.49 20.38 -14.56
CA GLU A 296 -16.77 21.18 -13.35
C GLU A 296 -17.27 20.35 -12.16
N GLU A 297 -17.83 19.16 -12.41
CA GLU A 297 -18.32 18.28 -11.36
C GLU A 297 -17.22 17.36 -10.81
N VAL A 298 -16.11 17.16 -11.53
CA VAL A 298 -15.06 16.21 -11.13
C VAL A 298 -13.82 16.95 -10.66
N VAL A 299 -13.52 16.81 -9.37
CA VAL A 299 -12.33 17.44 -8.79
C VAL A 299 -11.24 16.39 -8.58
N ILE A 300 -10.14 16.52 -9.35
CA ILE A 300 -8.96 15.66 -9.23
C ILE A 300 -8.14 16.05 -8.00
N LEU A 301 -7.98 15.11 -7.07
CA LEU A 301 -7.21 15.28 -5.84
C LEU A 301 -5.78 14.76 -5.97
N ARG A 302 -5.59 13.64 -6.68
CA ARG A 302 -4.28 13.01 -6.89
C ARG A 302 -4.22 12.31 -8.23
N VAL A 303 -3.03 12.30 -8.83
CA VAL A 303 -2.72 11.52 -10.02
C VAL A 303 -1.57 10.55 -9.72
N LYS A 304 -1.76 9.27 -10.03
CA LYS A 304 -0.71 8.23 -10.00
C LYS A 304 -0.43 7.80 -11.43
N ASN A 305 0.64 8.34 -12.02
CA ASN A 305 1.05 8.02 -13.38
C ASN A 305 1.97 6.80 -13.42
N ARG A 306 1.42 5.60 -13.63
CA ARG A 306 2.25 4.40 -13.87
C ARG A 306 2.63 4.22 -15.34
N LEU A 307 2.13 5.10 -16.22
CA LEU A 307 2.52 5.20 -17.62
C LEU A 307 3.74 6.11 -17.82
N ASP A 308 4.30 6.70 -16.75
CA ASP A 308 5.55 7.45 -16.85
C ASP A 308 6.70 6.51 -17.29
N PRO A 309 7.47 6.86 -18.34
CA PRO A 309 8.66 6.10 -18.72
C PRO A 309 9.68 5.90 -17.60
N GLY A 310 9.77 6.84 -16.65
CA GLY A 310 10.61 6.75 -15.46
C GLY A 310 10.02 5.92 -14.31
N TYR A 311 8.77 5.46 -14.41
CA TYR A 311 8.14 4.67 -13.35
C TYR A 311 8.65 3.22 -13.33
N SER A 312 9.12 2.79 -12.16
CA SER A 312 9.47 1.39 -11.89
C SER A 312 8.20 0.55 -11.68
N SER A 313 7.87 -0.29 -12.64
CA SER A 313 6.65 -1.10 -12.64
C SER A 313 6.74 -2.39 -11.79
N GLN A 314 7.87 -2.62 -11.10
CA GLN A 314 8.08 -3.83 -10.28
C GLN A 314 7.04 -3.98 -9.17
N GLN A 315 6.60 -2.87 -8.56
CA GLN A 315 5.59 -2.87 -7.48
C GLN A 315 4.18 -3.21 -7.98
N SER A 316 3.88 -2.96 -9.25
CA SER A 316 2.60 -3.27 -9.87
C SER A 316 2.63 -4.57 -10.69
N GLY A 317 3.69 -5.36 -10.60
CA GLY A 317 3.85 -6.57 -11.43
C GLY A 317 3.85 -6.25 -12.92
N ALA A 318 4.54 -5.17 -13.31
CA ALA A 318 4.54 -4.56 -14.64
C ALA A 318 3.22 -3.95 -15.14
N TYR A 319 2.11 -4.08 -14.40
CA TYR A 319 0.86 -3.42 -14.78
C TYR A 319 1.00 -1.89 -14.77
N ARG A 320 0.51 -1.22 -15.81
CA ARG A 320 0.55 0.24 -15.95
C ARG A 320 -0.84 0.80 -16.26
N ASP A 321 -1.17 1.90 -15.59
CA ASP A 321 -2.41 2.66 -15.69
C ASP A 321 -2.18 4.12 -15.28
N LEU A 322 -3.19 4.95 -15.48
CA LEU A 322 -3.29 6.27 -14.87
C LEU A 322 -4.41 6.25 -13.83
N CYS A 323 -4.06 6.26 -12.55
CA CYS A 323 -5.02 6.19 -11.46
C CYS A 323 -5.24 7.57 -10.84
N LEU A 324 -6.49 8.02 -10.85
CA LEU A 324 -6.93 9.30 -10.33
C LEU A 324 -7.68 9.07 -9.02
N SER A 325 -7.40 9.88 -8.01
CA SER A 325 -8.29 10.02 -6.86
C SER A 325 -9.09 11.29 -7.06
N VAL A 326 -10.41 11.15 -7.13
CA VAL A 326 -11.33 12.23 -7.51
C VAL A 326 -12.45 12.35 -6.49
N ARG A 327 -13.11 13.50 -6.43
CA ARG A 327 -14.40 13.68 -5.75
C ARG A 327 -15.42 14.23 -6.74
N LEU A 328 -16.68 13.85 -6.57
CA LEU A 328 -17.79 14.37 -7.36
C LEU A 328 -18.43 15.54 -6.58
N ASP A 329 -18.34 16.75 -7.13
CA ASP A 329 -18.76 18.00 -6.50
C ASP A 329 -19.90 18.67 -7.28
N ASN A 330 -21.04 17.98 -7.34
CA ASN A 330 -22.26 18.48 -7.96
C ASN A 330 -23.36 18.73 -6.93
N GLU A 331 -24.50 19.28 -7.37
CA GLU A 331 -25.61 19.60 -6.47
C GLU A 331 -26.13 18.37 -5.71
N GLU A 332 -26.22 17.22 -6.38
CA GLU A 332 -26.68 15.97 -5.79
C GLU A 332 -25.75 15.51 -4.64
N THR A 333 -24.44 15.46 -4.88
CA THR A 333 -23.48 15.03 -3.84
C THR A 333 -23.35 16.05 -2.71
N ARG A 334 -23.50 17.35 -2.98
CA ARG A 334 -23.56 18.37 -1.92
C ARG A 334 -24.79 18.20 -1.04
N ARG A 335 -25.96 17.99 -1.63
CA ARG A 335 -27.22 17.78 -0.90
C ARG A 335 -27.17 16.52 -0.03
N LEU A 336 -26.48 15.47 -0.49
CA LEU A 336 -26.29 14.22 0.26
C LEU A 336 -25.13 14.28 1.27
N GLY A 337 -24.36 15.37 1.33
CA GLY A 337 -23.18 15.47 2.19
C GLY A 337 -22.02 14.56 1.76
N LEU A 338 -21.96 14.18 0.48
CA LEU A 338 -20.99 13.24 -0.10
C LEU A 338 -19.90 13.91 -0.95
N SER A 339 -19.94 15.24 -1.11
CA SER A 339 -19.01 15.99 -2.00
C SER A 339 -17.53 15.92 -1.57
N LEU A 340 -17.25 15.39 -0.38
CA LEU A 340 -15.90 15.16 0.14
C LEU A 340 -15.46 13.68 0.08
N HIS A 341 -16.35 12.76 -0.29
CA HIS A 341 -16.01 11.36 -0.44
C HIS A 341 -15.12 11.17 -1.66
N VAL A 342 -14.03 10.43 -1.48
CA VAL A 342 -13.03 10.21 -2.54
C VAL A 342 -13.32 8.91 -3.25
N CYS A 343 -13.40 8.97 -4.57
CA CYS A 343 -13.50 7.83 -5.47
C CYS A 343 -12.17 7.59 -6.20
N GLU A 344 -11.97 6.36 -6.66
CA GLU A 344 -10.87 6.00 -7.56
C GLU A 344 -11.36 5.90 -9.01
N LEU A 345 -10.74 6.65 -9.92
CA LEU A 345 -10.97 6.53 -11.36
C LEU A 345 -9.69 6.06 -12.04
N GLN A 346 -9.71 4.89 -12.66
CA GLN A 346 -8.58 4.33 -13.39
C GLN A 346 -8.77 4.52 -14.90
N LEU A 347 -7.83 5.19 -15.56
CA LEU A 347 -7.73 5.21 -17.01
C LEU A 347 -6.73 4.13 -17.42
N SER A 348 -7.21 3.11 -18.13
CA SER A 348 -6.41 1.94 -18.51
C SER A 348 -6.40 1.80 -20.03
N LEU A 349 -5.26 1.37 -20.58
CA LEU A 349 -5.21 0.95 -21.98
C LEU A 349 -5.84 -0.44 -22.13
N LYS A 350 -6.51 -0.65 -23.26
CA LYS A 350 -7.19 -1.90 -23.61
C LYS A 350 -6.29 -3.11 -23.45
N ASP A 351 -5.10 -3.11 -24.05
CA ASP A 351 -4.16 -4.25 -23.99
C ASP A 351 -3.84 -4.68 -22.56
N TYR A 352 -3.55 -3.71 -21.68
CA TYR A 352 -3.32 -3.98 -20.26
C TYR A 352 -4.57 -4.55 -19.58
N LYS A 353 -5.75 -3.99 -19.84
CA LYS A 353 -6.99 -4.41 -19.20
C LYS A 353 -7.44 -5.79 -19.68
N SER A 354 -7.33 -6.07 -20.97
CA SER A 354 -7.64 -7.35 -21.60
C SER A 354 -6.85 -8.47 -20.94
N TRP A 355 -5.53 -8.33 -20.80
CA TRP A 355 -4.71 -9.37 -20.17
C TRP A 355 -5.07 -9.59 -18.69
N ALA A 356 -5.27 -8.49 -17.94
CA ALA A 356 -5.65 -8.56 -16.53
C ALA A 356 -6.98 -9.31 -16.31
N MET A 357 -7.89 -9.28 -17.29
CA MET A 357 -9.19 -9.94 -17.26
C MET A 357 -9.18 -11.36 -17.86
N HIS A 358 -8.39 -11.60 -18.90
CA HIS A 358 -8.44 -12.84 -19.68
C HIS A 358 -7.94 -14.07 -18.89
N SER A 359 -6.96 -13.89 -18.01
CA SER A 359 -6.21 -15.02 -17.45
C SER A 359 -6.24 -15.10 -15.93
N ASP A 360 -7.26 -14.58 -15.24
CA ASP A 360 -7.22 -14.43 -13.78
C ASP A 360 -5.99 -13.60 -13.30
N GLY A 361 -5.45 -12.73 -14.16
CA GLY A 361 -4.25 -11.92 -13.88
C GLY A 361 -4.38 -11.09 -12.60
N HIS A 362 -5.56 -10.55 -12.32
CA HIS A 362 -5.81 -9.88 -11.03
C HIS A 362 -5.70 -10.81 -9.81
N LYS A 363 -6.16 -12.08 -9.92
CA LYS A 363 -6.01 -13.06 -8.83
C LYS A 363 -4.54 -13.41 -8.62
N ARG A 364 -3.77 -13.62 -9.68
CA ARG A 364 -2.31 -13.85 -9.59
C ARG A 364 -1.59 -12.65 -8.97
N TYR A 365 -1.91 -11.43 -9.39
CA TYR A 365 -1.35 -10.22 -8.79
C TYR A 365 -1.67 -10.12 -7.29
N VAL A 366 -2.91 -10.42 -6.88
CA VAL A 366 -3.30 -10.45 -5.47
C VAL A 366 -2.48 -11.48 -4.69
N ALA A 367 -2.30 -12.70 -5.23
CA ALA A 367 -1.50 -13.75 -4.62
C ALA A 367 -0.01 -13.36 -4.50
N TYR A 368 0.56 -12.80 -5.57
CA TYR A 368 1.93 -12.25 -5.59
C TYR A 368 2.13 -11.21 -4.48
N ARG A 369 1.26 -10.20 -4.45
CA ARG A 369 1.32 -9.10 -3.48
C ARG A 369 1.17 -9.59 -2.05
N ASN A 370 0.19 -10.47 -1.79
CA ASN A 370 -0.03 -11.04 -0.46
C ASN A 370 1.17 -11.88 0.01
N THR A 371 1.80 -12.64 -0.89
CA THR A 371 3.01 -13.42 -0.57
C THR A 371 4.21 -12.53 -0.20
N ARG A 372 4.30 -11.32 -0.76
CA ARG A 372 5.37 -10.35 -0.45
C ARG A 372 5.16 -9.60 0.86
N GLY A 373 3.96 -9.69 1.46
CA GLY A 373 3.61 -8.96 2.66
C GLY A 373 3.49 -7.44 2.45
N GLU A 374 3.22 -7.00 1.21
CA GLU A 374 2.90 -5.60 0.86
C GLU A 374 1.41 -5.29 1.05
#